data_AF-Q6K533-F1
#
_entry.id   AF-Q6K533-F1
#
_cell.length_a   1.000
_cell.length_b   1.000
_cell.length_c   1.000
_cell.angle_alpha   90.00
_cell.angle_beta   90.00
_cell.angle_gamma   90.00
#
_symmetry.space_group_name_H-M   'P 1'
#
loop_
_entity.id
_entity.type
_entity.pdbx_description
1 polymer ?
#
loop_
_entity_poly.entity_id
_entity_poly.type
_entity_poly.pdbx_seq_one_letter_code
_entity_poly.pdbx_strand_id
1 'polypeptide(L)' 'MEHDHRSSQESITELDAYLREKTIPIKQENFDIVKWWKENCHRYPIVARMVRDFLAIPTSTRPTPQMMTKIRNHLRRYA' A
#
# COMPACT_ATOMS: atom_id res chain seq x y z
N MET A 1 -5.46 -42.30 12.38
CA MET A 1 -5.17 -41.19 11.46
C MET A 1 -5.74 -39.93 12.10
N GLU A 2 -4.97 -39.34 13.00
CA GLU A 2 -5.34 -38.07 13.64
C GLU A 2 -4.64 -36.98 12.84
N HIS A 3 -5.40 -36.28 12.01
CA HIS A 3 -4.93 -35.05 11.38
C HIS A 3 -4.96 -33.96 12.44
N ASP A 4 -3.86 -33.84 13.18
CA ASP A 4 -3.58 -32.68 14.02
C ASP A 4 -3.27 -31.49 13.09
N HIS A 5 -4.32 -30.82 12.63
CA HIS A 5 -4.21 -29.52 11.97
C HIS A 5 -3.95 -28.48 13.07
N ARG A 6 -2.75 -28.54 13.65
CA ARG A 6 -2.18 -27.40 14.38
C ARG A 6 -1.85 -26.35 13.32
N SER A 7 -2.89 -25.71 12.81
CA SER A 7 -2.79 -24.54 11.96
C SER A 7 -1.95 -23.56 12.76
N SER A 8 -0.72 -23.36 12.31
CA SER A 8 0.14 -22.29 12.78
C SER A 8 -0.75 -21.07 12.98
N GLN A 9 -0.79 -20.54 14.21
CA GLN A 9 -1.28 -19.19 14.41
C GLN A 9 -0.27 -18.28 13.69
N GLU A 10 -0.36 -18.25 12.36
CA GLU A 10 0.23 -17.22 11.55
C GLU A 10 -0.48 -15.96 12.03
N SER A 11 0.23 -15.17 12.84
CA SER A 11 -0.21 -13.85 13.25
C SER A 11 -0.64 -13.12 11.99
N ILE A 12 -1.96 -12.97 11.82
CA ILE A 12 -2.52 -12.32 10.63
C ILE A 12 -1.92 -10.93 10.58
N THR A 13 -1.08 -10.68 9.57
CA THR A 13 -0.45 -9.38 9.45
C THR A 13 -1.49 -8.35 9.03
N GLU A 14 -1.20 -7.08 9.26
CA GLU A 14 -2.04 -5.99 8.78
C GLU A 14 -2.31 -6.08 7.26
N LEU A 15 -1.30 -6.51 6.50
CA LEU A 15 -1.40 -6.73 5.06
C LEU A 15 -2.32 -7.91 4.73
N ASP A 16 -2.19 -9.03 5.43
CA ASP A 16 -3.09 -10.18 5.23
C ASP A 16 -4.54 -9.84 5.56
N ALA A 17 -4.77 -9.02 6.59
CA ALA A 17 -6.09 -8.53 6.94
C ALA A 17 -6.68 -7.62 5.86
N TYR A 18 -5.87 -6.74 5.26
CA TYR A 18 -6.28 -5.91 4.12
C TYR A 18 -6.59 -6.76 2.87
N LEU A 19 -5.75 -7.75 2.55
CA LEU A 19 -5.93 -8.61 1.38
C LEU A 19 -7.15 -9.54 1.47
N ARG A 20 -7.59 -9.88 2.69
CA ARG A 20 -8.79 -10.69 2.95
C ARG A 20 -10.09 -9.89 3.01
N GLU A 21 -10.01 -8.56 3.07
CA GLU A 21 -11.20 -7.70 3.11
C GLU A 21 -11.92 -7.73 1.75
N LYS A 22 -13.25 -7.51 1.77
CA LYS A 22 -14.04 -7.49 0.54
C LYS A 22 -13.54 -6.36 -0.36
N THR A 23 -13.19 -6.71 -1.60
CA THR A 23 -12.72 -5.73 -2.58
C THR A 23 -13.87 -4.84 -3.04
N ILE A 24 -13.54 -3.57 -3.28
CA ILE A 24 -14.49 -2.61 -3.83
C ILE A 24 -14.54 -2.82 -5.35
N PRO A 25 -15.75 -2.92 -5.96
CA PRO A 25 -15.87 -3.08 -7.41
C PRO A 25 -15.18 -1.94 -8.16
N ILE A 26 -14.30 -2.29 -9.12
CA ILE A 26 -13.56 -1.32 -9.96
C ILE A 26 -14.49 -0.36 -10.72
N LYS A 27 -15.74 -0.77 -10.98
CA LYS A 27 -16.74 0.01 -11.71
C LYS A 27 -17.55 0.99 -10.84
N GLN A 28 -17.17 1.20 -9.58
CA GLN A 28 -17.85 2.18 -8.75
C GLN A 28 -17.51 3.60 -9.24
N GLU A 29 -18.40 4.18 -10.04
CA GLU A 29 -18.36 5.59 -10.41
C GLU A 29 -18.29 6.39 -9.11
N ASN A 30 -17.21 7.18 -8.96
CA ASN A 30 -16.93 8.07 -7.82
C ASN A 30 -16.22 7.44 -6.61
N PHE A 31 -15.58 6.27 -6.76
CA PHE A 31 -14.70 5.78 -5.70
C PHE A 31 -13.41 6.62 -5.60
N ASP A 32 -13.32 7.43 -4.55
CA ASP A 32 -12.09 8.16 -4.20
C ASP A 32 -11.19 7.29 -3.31
N ILE A 33 -10.19 6.67 -3.94
CA ILE A 33 -9.19 5.84 -3.26
C ILE A 33 -8.44 6.60 -2.17
N VAL A 34 -8.17 7.90 -2.34
CA VAL A 34 -7.44 8.71 -1.36
C VAL A 34 -8.32 8.95 -0.14
N LYS A 35 -9.60 9.28 -0.35
CA LYS A 35 -10.58 9.43 0.72
C LYS A 35 -10.78 8.13 1.49
N TRP A 36 -10.88 7.00 0.80
CA TRP A 36 -11.00 5.69 1.45
C TRP A 36 -9.79 5.38 2.35
N TRP A 37 -8.57 5.64 1.88
CA TRP A 37 -7.36 5.47 2.71
C TRP A 37 -7.29 6.44 3.88
N LYS A 38 -7.79 7.68 3.75
CA LYS A 38 -7.90 8.61 4.89
C LYS A 38 -8.82 8.06 5.98
N GLU A 39 -9.93 7.47 5.59
CA GLU A 39 -10.90 6.89 6.53
C GLU A 39 -10.39 5.58 7.16
N ASN A 40 -9.66 4.74 6.40
CA ASN A 40 -9.21 3.42 6.84
C ASN A 40 -7.76 3.36 7.36
N CYS A 41 -7.03 4.47 7.38
CA CYS A 41 -5.62 4.49 7.81
C CYS A 41 -5.39 4.05 9.25
N HIS A 42 -6.40 4.17 10.12
CA HIS A 42 -6.32 3.72 11.50
C HIS A 42 -6.40 2.18 11.63
N ARG A 43 -7.09 1.51 10.68
CA ARG A 43 -7.20 0.05 10.61
C ARG A 43 -5.94 -0.57 10.00
N TYR A 44 -5.33 0.14 9.06
CA TYR A 44 -4.17 -0.32 8.30
C TYR A 44 -3.07 0.76 8.26
N PRO A 45 -2.39 1.07 9.40
CA PRO A 45 -1.39 2.14 9.46
C PRO A 45 -0.14 1.90 8.62
N ILE A 46 0.35 0.66 8.51
CA ILE A 46 1.52 0.29 7.70
C ILE A 46 1.16 0.30 6.22
N VAL A 47 0.05 -0.33 5.83
CA VAL A 47 -0.41 -0.38 4.43
C VAL A 47 -0.79 1.02 3.95
N ALA A 48 -1.46 1.83 4.78
CA ALA A 48 -1.76 3.22 4.44
C ALA A 48 -0.50 4.06 4.23
N ARG A 49 0.58 3.81 4.99
CA ARG A 49 1.87 4.47 4.78
C ARG A 49 2.46 4.09 3.42
N MET A 50 2.49 2.79 3.10
CA MET A 50 2.96 2.31 1.80
C MET A 50 2.15 2.95 0.66
N VAL A 51 0.83 2.95 0.77
CA VAL A 51 -0.05 3.53 -0.26
C VAL A 51 0.15 5.03 -0.41
N ARG A 52 0.37 5.79 0.68
CA ARG A 52 0.75 7.20 0.55
C ARG A 52 2.04 7.38 -0.24
N ASP A 53 3.05 6.56 0.02
CA ASP A 53 4.33 6.64 -0.70
C ASP A 53 4.14 6.32 -2.18
N PHE A 54 3.29 5.34 -2.52
CA PHE A 54 2.93 5.02 -3.91
C PHE A 54 2.07 6.10 -4.59
N LEU A 55 1.07 6.66 -3.90
CA LEU A 55 0.20 7.73 -4.40
C LEU A 55 0.92 9.08 -4.50
N ALA A 56 1.97 9.30 -3.72
CA ALA A 56 2.81 10.49 -3.79
C ALA A 56 3.73 10.49 -5.02
N ILE A 57 3.86 9.37 -5.73
CA ILE A 57 4.54 9.31 -7.03
C ILE A 57 3.64 10.02 -8.04
N PRO A 58 4.06 11.16 -8.62
CA PRO A 58 3.25 11.88 -9.61
C PRO A 58 3.06 10.97 -10.82
N THR A 59 1.83 10.50 -11.06
CA THR A 59 1.52 9.60 -12.18
C THR A 59 1.53 10.30 -13.54
N SER A 60 1.59 11.64 -13.57
CA SER A 60 1.40 12.43 -14.80
C SER A 60 2.35 13.61 -15.01
N THR A 61 3.23 13.94 -14.07
CA THR A 61 4.18 15.05 -14.29
C THR A 61 5.52 14.48 -14.73
N ARG A 62 5.99 14.83 -15.94
CA ARG A 62 7.38 14.61 -16.35
C ARG A 62 8.27 15.05 -15.18
N PRO A 63 9.02 14.15 -14.53
CA PRO A 63 9.78 14.50 -13.35
C PRO A 63 10.74 15.63 -13.72
N THR A 64 10.65 16.74 -13.00
CA THR A 64 11.49 17.90 -13.29
C THR A 64 12.96 17.51 -13.13
N PRO A 65 13.89 18.19 -13.81
CA PRO A 65 15.33 17.91 -13.65
C PRO A 65 15.80 17.90 -12.19
N GLN A 66 15.15 18.72 -11.35
CA GLN A 66 15.38 18.77 -9.90
C GLN A 66 14.90 17.50 -9.19
N MET A 67 13.71 17.00 -9.52
CA MET A 67 13.19 15.74 -8.99
C MET A 67 14.04 14.54 -9.44
N MET A 68 14.45 14.51 -10.71
CA MET A 68 15.34 13.49 -11.27
C MET A 68 16.70 13.48 -10.55
N THR A 69 17.22 14.66 -10.21
CA THR A 69 18.49 14.78 -9.46
C THR A 69 18.34 14.27 -8.02
N LYS A 70 17.21 14.57 -7.36
CA LYS A 70 16.90 14.04 -6.02
C LYS A 70 16.77 12.52 -6.01
N ILE A 71 16.06 11.94 -6.98
CA ILE A 71 15.90 10.49 -7.13
C ILE A 71 17.26 9.82 -7.36
N ARG A 72 18.05 10.34 -8.30
CA ARG A 72 19.39 9.81 -8.60
C ARG A 72 20.32 9.85 -7.38
N ASN A 73 20.30 10.94 -6.61
CA ASN A 73 21.10 11.08 -5.40
C ASN A 73 20.63 10.19 -4.25
N HIS A 74 19.35 9.83 -4.19
CA HIS A 74 18.88 8.81 -3.26
C HIS A 74 19.37 7.42 -3.67
N LEU A 75 19.21 7.05 -4.94
CA LEU A 75 19.62 5.74 -5.45
C LEU A 75 21.13 5.52 -5.35
N ARG A 76 21.94 6.57 -5.57
CA ARG A 76 23.40 6.52 -5.42
C ARG A 76 23.88 6.26 -3.99
N ARG A 77 23.05 6.51 -2.96
CA ARG A 77 23.43 6.21 -1.56
C ARG A 77 23.29 4.73 -1.20
N TYR A 78 22.69 3.94 -2.09
CA TYR A 78 22.48 2.52 -1.91
C TYR A 78 23.33 1.67 -2.88
N ALA A 79 24.29 2.30 -3.59
CA ALA A 79 25.21 1.66 -4.53
C ALA A 79 26.66 1.80 -4.06
#